data_AF-A0A1E1V867-F1
#
_entry.id   AF-A0A1E1V867-F1
#
_cell.length_a   1.000
_cell.length_b   1.000
_cell.length_c   1.000
_cell.angle_alpha   90.00
_cell.angle_beta   90.00
_cell.angle_gamma   90.00
#
_symmetry.space_group_name_H-M   'P 1'
#
loop_
_entity.id
_entity.type
_entity.pdbx_description
1 polymer ?
#
loop_
_entity_poly.entity_id
_entity_poly.type
_entity_poly.pdbx_seq_one_letter_code
_entity_poly.pdbx_strand_id
1 'polypeptide(L)'
;MPKAPNIFATGDTAKAQTDTMGNYAVMSCQHARRLGAFAGHNAAADLLGEPTLPYDQPAYVTCLDLGPDTAIFTRGWDSKVEITGSAAKKVKKEINEVWIYPPAAERMAAYENVLAARNIDF
;
A
#
# COMPACT_ATOMS: atom_id res chain seq x y z
N MET A 1 -2.99 -6.71 -17.65
CA MET A 1 -4.46 -6.97 -17.71
C MET A 1 -4.73 -8.17 -18.63
N PRO A 2 -5.73 -9.04 -18.41
CA PRO A 2 -5.88 -10.28 -19.19
C PRO A 2 -6.02 -10.10 -20.71
N LYS A 3 -6.56 -8.97 -21.17
CA LYS A 3 -6.72 -8.63 -22.59
C LYS A 3 -5.73 -7.58 -23.10
N ALA A 4 -4.81 -7.13 -22.24
CA ALA A 4 -3.80 -6.12 -22.54
C ALA A 4 -2.56 -6.38 -21.66
N PRO A 5 -1.64 -7.25 -22.09
CA PRO A 5 -0.52 -7.71 -21.26
C PRO A 5 0.49 -6.59 -20.95
N ASN A 6 0.60 -5.59 -21.82
CA ASN A 6 1.45 -4.41 -21.68
C ASN A 6 0.78 -3.24 -20.93
N ILE A 7 -0.40 -3.45 -20.34
CA ILE A 7 -1.10 -2.45 -19.53
C ILE A 7 -1.09 -2.88 -18.07
N PHE A 8 -0.48 -2.04 -17.23
CA PHE A 8 -0.42 -2.16 -15.77
C PHE A 8 -1.43 -1.18 -15.13
N ALA A 9 -2.39 -1.71 -14.38
CA ALA A 9 -3.39 -0.92 -13.65
C ALA A 9 -3.06 -0.89 -12.16
N THR A 10 -3.39 0.23 -11.50
CA THR A 10 -3.10 0.44 -10.08
C THR A 10 -4.16 1.33 -9.42
N GLY A 11 -4.06 1.51 -8.11
CA GLY A 11 -4.98 2.30 -7.30
C GLY A 11 -6.37 1.69 -7.28
N ASP A 12 -7.36 2.55 -7.10
CA ASP A 12 -8.77 2.18 -6.92
C ASP A 12 -9.41 1.53 -8.16
N THR A 13 -8.72 1.57 -9.31
CA THR A 13 -9.16 0.92 -10.56
C THR A 13 -8.75 -0.55 -10.67
N ALA A 14 -7.84 -1.01 -9.82
CA ALA A 14 -7.25 -2.33 -9.89
C ALA A 14 -7.87 -3.29 -8.86
N LYS A 15 -8.34 -4.44 -9.35
CA LYS A 15 -8.68 -5.59 -8.50
C LYS A 15 -7.55 -6.62 -8.60
N ALA A 16 -6.65 -6.60 -7.63
CA ALA A 16 -5.50 -7.51 -7.55
C ALA A 16 -5.64 -8.45 -6.37
N GLN A 17 -5.30 -9.72 -6.57
CA GLN A 17 -5.18 -10.68 -5.48
C GLN A 17 -3.98 -10.29 -4.62
N THR A 18 -4.16 -10.17 -3.31
CA THR A 18 -3.12 -9.67 -2.38
C THR A 18 -2.31 -10.80 -1.77
N ASP A 19 -2.84 -12.00 -1.74
CA ASP A 19 -2.22 -13.18 -1.12
C ASP A 19 -2.77 -14.48 -1.73
N THR A 20 -2.25 -15.61 -1.29
CA THR A 20 -2.73 -16.94 -1.70
C THR A 20 -3.99 -17.39 -0.94
N MET A 21 -4.51 -16.59 -0.01
CA MET A 21 -5.68 -16.89 0.82
C MET A 21 -7.00 -16.43 0.20
N GLY A 22 -6.94 -15.81 -0.99
CA GLY A 22 -8.12 -15.37 -1.75
C GLY A 22 -8.56 -13.95 -1.44
N ASN A 23 -7.74 -13.17 -0.72
CA ASN A 23 -8.02 -11.77 -0.49
C ASN A 23 -7.67 -10.92 -1.72
N TYR A 24 -8.41 -9.82 -1.87
CA TYR A 24 -8.22 -8.86 -2.95
C TYR A 24 -8.03 -7.47 -2.38
N ALA A 25 -7.20 -6.68 -3.07
CA ALA A 25 -6.96 -5.30 -2.74
C ALA A 25 -8.28 -4.53 -2.66
N VAL A 26 -8.48 -3.80 -1.57
CA VAL A 26 -9.61 -2.89 -1.40
C VAL A 26 -9.21 -1.47 -1.80
N MET A 27 -10.21 -0.63 -2.10
CA MET A 27 -10.02 0.78 -2.42
C MET A 27 -9.48 1.52 -1.19
N SER A 28 -8.16 1.63 -1.08
CA SER A 28 -7.48 2.28 0.03
C SER A 28 -6.11 2.80 -0.38
N CYS A 29 -5.67 3.89 0.25
CA CYS A 29 -4.33 4.44 0.04
C CYS A 29 -3.23 3.40 0.31
N GLN A 30 -3.46 2.48 1.25
CA GLN A 30 -2.51 1.42 1.58
C GLN A 30 -2.28 0.49 0.38
N HIS A 31 -3.35 -0.03 -0.23
CA HIS A 31 -3.23 -0.88 -1.41
C HIS A 31 -2.76 -0.08 -2.62
N ALA A 32 -3.32 1.12 -2.84
CA ALA A 32 -2.97 1.96 -3.98
C ALA A 32 -1.46 2.28 -4.03
N ARG A 33 -0.83 2.54 -2.87
CA ARG A 33 0.60 2.82 -2.80
C ARG A 33 1.45 1.60 -3.20
N ARG A 34 1.16 0.41 -2.65
CA ARG A 34 1.93 -0.80 -2.99
C ARG A 34 1.65 -1.23 -4.43
N LEU A 35 0.38 -1.24 -4.87
CA LEU A 35 0.01 -1.49 -6.25
C LEU A 35 0.75 -0.55 -7.21
N GLY A 36 0.88 0.74 -6.86
CA GLY A 36 1.59 1.74 -7.66
C GLY A 36 3.08 1.42 -7.79
N ALA A 37 3.71 1.01 -6.70
CA ALA A 37 5.11 0.63 -6.69
C ALA A 37 5.39 -0.63 -7.54
N PHE A 38 4.51 -1.63 -7.51
CA PHE A 38 4.61 -2.82 -8.38
C PHE A 38 4.31 -2.51 -9.85
N ALA A 39 3.23 -1.77 -10.13
CA ALA A 39 2.83 -1.40 -11.48
C ALA A 39 3.90 -0.52 -12.17
N GLY A 40 4.44 0.48 -11.48
CA GLY A 40 5.50 1.33 -12.00
C GLY A 40 6.79 0.57 -12.28
N HIS A 41 7.19 -0.32 -11.37
CA HIS A 41 8.32 -1.22 -11.60
C HIS A 41 8.11 -2.10 -12.83
N ASN A 42 6.95 -2.75 -12.93
CA ASN A 42 6.68 -3.70 -14.00
C ASN A 42 6.53 -3.01 -15.37
N ALA A 43 6.01 -1.79 -15.41
CA ALA A 43 6.01 -0.98 -16.62
C ALA A 43 7.43 -0.66 -17.11
N ALA A 44 8.35 -0.34 -16.19
CA ALA A 44 9.76 -0.13 -16.54
C ALA A 44 10.47 -1.43 -16.94
N ALA A 45 10.22 -2.54 -16.24
CA ALA A 45 10.79 -3.84 -16.56
C ALA A 45 10.35 -4.32 -17.96
N ASP A 46 9.05 -4.22 -18.26
CA ASP A 46 8.48 -4.56 -19.57
C ASP A 46 9.12 -3.74 -20.70
N LEU A 47 9.30 -2.43 -20.48
CA LEU A 47 9.98 -1.55 -21.44
C LEU A 47 11.45 -1.94 -21.68
N LEU A 48 12.13 -2.49 -20.67
CA LEU A 48 13.54 -2.91 -20.73
C LEU A 48 13.73 -4.37 -21.15
N GLY A 49 12.66 -5.15 -21.30
CA GLY A 49 12.74 -6.60 -21.56
C GLY A 49 13.13 -7.44 -20.34
N GLU A 50 12.99 -6.88 -19.15
CA GLU A 50 13.30 -7.53 -17.86
C GLU A 50 12.05 -8.22 -17.28
N PRO A 51 12.21 -9.25 -16.43
CA PRO A 51 11.08 -9.93 -15.82
C PRO A 51 10.28 -9.01 -14.87
N THR A 52 8.95 -9.15 -14.92
CA THR A 52 8.04 -8.46 -14.01
C THR A 52 7.95 -9.15 -12.65
N LEU A 53 7.55 -8.40 -11.62
CA LEU A 53 7.35 -8.92 -10.27
C LEU A 53 5.85 -9.21 -10.01
N PRO A 54 5.52 -10.37 -9.42
CA PRO A 54 4.17 -10.63 -8.93
C PRO A 54 3.85 -9.72 -7.75
N TYR A 55 2.63 -9.18 -7.72
CA TYR A 55 2.15 -8.38 -6.59
C TYR A 55 1.86 -9.28 -5.38
N ASP A 56 2.26 -8.82 -4.18
CA ASP A 56 2.03 -9.49 -2.91
C ASP A 56 1.84 -8.47 -1.78
N GLN A 57 0.76 -8.63 -1.01
CA GLN A 57 0.40 -7.78 0.13
C GLN A 57 -0.53 -8.50 1.14
N PRO A 58 -0.03 -9.48 1.91
CA PRO A 58 -0.87 -10.17 2.89
C PRO A 58 -1.32 -9.27 4.05
N ALA A 59 -0.49 -8.27 4.41
CA ALA A 59 -0.76 -7.36 5.52
C ALA A 59 -1.81 -6.30 5.15
N TYR A 60 -2.85 -6.24 5.97
CA TYR A 60 -3.91 -5.23 5.88
C TYR A 60 -4.15 -4.60 7.26
N VAL A 61 -4.17 -3.27 7.31
CA VAL A 61 -4.50 -2.51 8.53
C VAL A 61 -5.46 -1.39 8.20
N THR A 62 -6.26 -1.00 9.19
CA THR A 62 -7.11 0.18 9.09
C THR A 62 -6.93 1.04 10.34
N CYS A 63 -6.78 2.34 10.16
CA CYS A 63 -6.80 3.29 11.26
C CYS A 63 -7.95 4.28 11.05
N LEU A 64 -9.04 4.05 11.77
CA LEU A 64 -10.25 4.86 11.73
C LEU A 64 -10.13 6.02 12.71
N ASP A 65 -10.13 7.23 12.18
CA ASP A 65 -10.12 8.46 12.96
C ASP A 65 -11.50 8.69 13.61
N LEU A 66 -11.54 8.98 14.91
CA LEU A 66 -12.77 9.19 15.69
C LEU A 66 -12.80 10.61 16.28
N GLY A 67 -12.40 11.60 15.47
CA GLY A 67 -12.41 13.01 15.83
C GLY A 67 -11.04 13.53 16.28
N PRO A 68 -10.97 14.69 16.94
CA PRO A 68 -9.71 15.40 17.15
C PRO A 68 -8.69 14.62 17.99
N ASP A 69 -9.15 13.79 18.93
CA ASP A 69 -8.30 13.25 20.00
C ASP A 69 -8.16 11.72 20.00
N THR A 70 -9.01 10.99 19.26
CA THR A 70 -9.05 9.53 19.34
C THR A 70 -9.18 8.85 17.97
N ALA A 71 -8.75 7.59 17.91
CA ALA A 71 -8.90 6.73 16.75
C ALA A 71 -8.99 5.25 17.18
N ILE A 72 -9.25 4.36 16.23
CA ILE A 72 -9.13 2.90 16.38
C ILE A 72 -8.20 2.38 15.30
N PHE A 73 -7.20 1.61 15.68
CA PHE A 73 -6.33 0.88 14.78
C PHE A 73 -6.68 -0.61 14.82
N THR A 74 -6.88 -1.20 13.65
CA THR A 74 -7.18 -2.61 13.45
C THR A 74 -6.20 -3.24 12.50
N ARG A 75 -6.05 -4.56 12.63
CA ARG A 75 -5.20 -5.40 11.79
C ARG A 75 -5.97 -6.60 11.28
N GLY A 76 -5.61 -7.03 10.07
CA GLY A 76 -6.17 -8.22 9.45
C GLY A 76 -7.52 -7.95 8.78
N TRP A 77 -7.92 -8.92 7.96
CA TRP A 77 -9.17 -8.90 7.21
C TRP A 77 -10.42 -9.01 8.10
N ASP A 78 -10.26 -9.53 9.32
CA ASP A 78 -11.28 -9.58 10.37
C ASP A 78 -11.32 -8.30 11.24
N SER A 79 -10.45 -7.32 10.96
CA SER A 79 -10.40 -6.02 11.65
C SER A 79 -10.21 -6.13 13.17
N LYS A 80 -9.32 -7.02 13.62
CA LYS A 80 -8.98 -7.13 15.05
C LYS A 80 -8.44 -5.81 15.59
N VAL A 81 -9.06 -5.27 16.63
CA VAL A 81 -8.64 -4.03 17.30
C VAL A 81 -7.33 -4.27 18.06
N GLU A 82 -6.32 -3.45 17.80
CA GLU A 82 -5.02 -3.52 18.50
C GLU A 82 -4.72 -2.27 19.33
N ILE A 83 -5.09 -1.08 18.84
CA ILE A 83 -4.83 0.20 19.51
C ILE A 83 -6.08 1.07 19.43
N THR A 84 -6.38 1.79 20.51
CA THR A 84 -7.52 2.72 20.57
C THR A 84 -7.11 4.05 21.22
N GLY A 85 -8.03 5.03 21.22
CA GLY A 85 -7.86 6.29 21.93
C GLY A 85 -6.79 7.18 21.32
N SER A 86 -6.11 7.95 22.17
CA SER A 86 -5.07 8.91 21.75
C SER A 86 -3.81 8.24 21.18
N ALA A 87 -3.51 7.01 21.61
CA ALA A 87 -2.41 6.23 21.05
C ALA A 87 -2.66 5.89 19.58
N ALA A 88 -3.86 5.40 19.25
CA ALA A 88 -4.25 5.18 17.85
C ALA A 88 -4.29 6.51 17.08
N LYS A 89 -4.70 7.61 17.70
CA LYS A 89 -4.70 8.94 17.06
C LYS A 89 -3.28 9.37 16.69
N LYS A 90 -2.29 9.10 17.53
CA LYS A 90 -0.87 9.37 17.24
C LYS A 90 -0.42 8.57 16.01
N VAL A 91 -0.74 7.27 15.95
CA VAL A 91 -0.46 6.42 14.79
C VAL A 91 -1.14 6.98 13.54
N LYS A 92 -2.40 7.40 13.62
CA LYS A 92 -3.12 7.99 12.49
C LYS A 92 -2.45 9.23 11.94
N LYS A 93 -1.97 10.12 12.81
CA LYS A 93 -1.21 11.32 12.41
C LYS A 93 0.08 10.93 11.69
N GLU A 94 0.83 9.99 12.24
CA GLU A 94 2.07 9.50 11.62
C GLU A 94 1.83 8.87 10.24
N ILE A 95 0.78 8.04 10.11
CA ILE A 95 0.36 7.48 8.82
C ILE A 95 0.15 8.61 7.80
N ASN A 96 -0.63 9.63 8.16
CA ASN A 96 -1.03 10.69 7.25
C ASN A 96 0.09 11.68 6.90
N GLU A 97 0.95 12.00 7.86
CA GLU A 97 1.95 13.06 7.74
C GLU A 97 3.31 12.54 7.27
N VAL A 98 3.60 11.26 7.52
CA VAL A 98 4.92 10.66 7.24
C VAL A 98 4.80 9.48 6.29
N TRP A 99 4.03 8.46 6.66
CA TRP A 99 4.12 7.17 5.95
C TRP A 99 3.51 7.22 4.55
N ILE A 100 2.37 7.87 4.38
CA ILE A 100 1.70 7.99 3.07
C ILE A 100 2.18 9.18 2.24
N TYR A 101 2.92 10.12 2.84
CA TYR A 101 3.42 11.28 2.12
C TYR A 101 4.48 10.86 1.08
N PRO A 102 4.56 11.53 -0.08
CA PRO A 102 5.63 11.30 -1.04
C PRO A 102 7.01 11.56 -0.43
N PRO A 103 8.05 10.80 -0.82
CA PRO A 103 9.41 11.09 -0.37
C PRO A 103 9.87 12.46 -0.87
N ALA A 104 10.95 12.98 -0.29
CA ALA A 104 11.66 14.12 -0.86
C ALA A 104 12.04 13.82 -2.32
N ALA A 105 12.08 14.85 -3.16
CA ALA A 105 12.50 14.76 -4.57
C ALA A 105 14.03 14.62 -4.70
N GLU A 106 14.61 13.71 -3.91
CA GLU A 106 16.00 13.32 -3.90
C GLU A 106 16.06 11.85 -4.33
N ARG A 107 17.06 11.49 -5.15
CA ARG A 107 17.11 10.20 -5.84
C ARG A 107 17.15 9.01 -4.88
N MET A 108 18.01 9.07 -3.85
CA MET A 108 18.13 7.98 -2.88
C MET A 108 16.86 7.85 -2.05
N ALA A 109 16.32 8.96 -1.54
CA ALA A 109 15.07 8.98 -0.80
C ALA A 109 13.89 8.42 -1.63
N ALA A 110 13.80 8.76 -2.91
CA ALA A 110 12.78 8.24 -3.81
C ALA A 110 12.96 6.72 -4.03
N TYR A 111 14.18 6.26 -4.25
CA TYR A 111 14.48 4.84 -4.46
C TYR A 111 14.14 3.99 -3.21
N GLU A 112 14.58 4.43 -2.04
CA GLU A 112 14.31 3.74 -0.77
C GLU A 112 12.81 3.72 -0.43
N ASN A 113 12.09 4.80 -0.72
CA ASN A 113 10.65 4.87 -0.48
C ASN A 113 9.87 3.87 -1.34
N VAL A 114 10.26 3.67 -2.61
CA VAL A 114 9.63 2.68 -3.49
C VAL A 114 9.95 1.25 -3.04
N LEU A 115 11.17 0.99 -2.57
CA LEU A 115 11.52 -0.30 -1.96
C LEU A 115 10.67 -0.57 -0.70
N ALA A 116 10.56 0.42 0.17
CA ALA A 116 9.73 0.36 1.35
C ALA A 116 8.25 0.14 1.00
N ALA A 117 7.71 0.84 0.00
CA ALA A 117 6.32 0.68 -0.42
C ALA A 117 5.98 -0.74 -0.90
N ARG A 118 6.96 -1.46 -1.48
CA ARG A 118 6.77 -2.86 -1.92
C ARG A 118 6.89 -3.88 -0.78
N ASN A 119 7.67 -3.57 0.26
CA ASN A 119 8.12 -4.58 1.22
C ASN A 119 7.68 -4.34 2.68
N ILE A 120 7.26 -3.14 3.07
CA ILE A 120 6.85 -2.86 4.46
C ILE A 120 5.51 -3.52 4.73
N ASP A 121 5.52 -4.50 5.62
CA ASP A 121 4.31 -5.00 6.26
C ASP A 121 4.04 -4.15 7.50
N PHE A 122 2.98 -3.35 7.41
CA PHE A 122 2.43 -2.58 8.53
C PHE A 122 1.78 -3.49 9.53
#